data_AF-A0A212D7T9-F1
#
_entry.id   AF-A0A212D7T9-F1
#
_cell.length_a   1.000
_cell.length_b   1.000
_cell.length_c   1.000
_cell.angle_alpha   90.00
_cell.angle_beta   90.00
_cell.angle_gamma   90.00
#
_symmetry.space_group_name_H-M   'P 1'
#
loop_
_entity.id
_entity.type
_entity.pdbx_description
1 polymer ?
#
loop_
_entity_poly.entity_id
_entity_poly.type
_entity_poly.pdbx_seq_one_letter_code
_entity_poly.pdbx_strand_id
1 'polypeptide(L)'
;MRRAMAEAVVGDDDYGEDPTVRGEPGVQAGAGGPRGDPRALSVVLVHLLARSHGVRVHLDGARLMNAAVALGVPPARIVEHCDSVSLCFSKGLGAPVGALVGGPKDFIEEAWRLRKALGGGMRQAGVLAAAALVGLADAEEMLQKDHQNAQRFAKGLQELASPVCSVDPTAVETNMVMVRVDGLPPEELCRRLQAVSSDEAAQTGRAVRVLVFPWTERSVRAVWHRDVSAQDTELALGKWAFVLRTLRLGQDGRS
;
A
#
# COMPACT_ATOMS: atom_id res chain seq x y z
N MET A 1 12.75 16.76 14.89
CA MET A 1 11.47 16.41 14.24
C MET A 1 11.65 15.91 12.82
N ARG A 2 12.00 16.74 11.82
CA ARG A 2 12.17 16.27 10.42
C ARG A 2 13.14 15.09 10.25
N ARG A 3 14.27 15.12 10.97
CA ARG A 3 15.24 14.01 11.01
C ARG A 3 14.67 12.73 11.65
N ALA A 4 13.94 12.87 12.76
CA ALA A 4 13.29 11.74 13.43
C ALA A 4 12.14 11.12 12.61
N MET A 5 11.46 11.92 11.78
CA MET A 5 10.45 11.41 10.83
C MET A 5 11.08 10.71 9.63
N ALA A 6 12.25 11.15 9.17
CA ALA A 6 13.00 10.52 8.08
C ALA A 6 13.73 9.22 8.50
N GLU A 7 14.02 9.08 9.80
CA GLU A 7 14.72 7.93 10.38
C GLU A 7 13.76 6.93 11.06
N ALA A 8 12.44 7.21 11.08
CA ALA A 8 11.46 6.31 11.66
C ALA A 8 11.33 5.03 10.82
N VAL A 9 11.44 3.88 11.48
CA VAL A 9 11.11 2.58 10.88
C VAL A 9 9.62 2.60 10.55
N VAL A 10 9.30 2.54 9.26
CA VAL A 10 7.91 2.51 8.77
C VAL A 10 7.27 1.24 9.30
N GLY A 11 6.12 1.37 9.97
CA GLY A 11 5.40 0.26 10.56
C GLY A 11 5.01 -0.79 9.53
N ASP A 12 4.90 -2.02 10.00
CA ASP A 12 4.51 -3.18 9.21
C ASP A 12 3.02 -3.08 8.85
N ASP A 13 2.76 -2.73 7.60
CA ASP A 13 1.48 -3.04 6.96
C ASP A 13 1.58 -4.49 6.48
N ASP A 14 0.78 -5.42 7.01
CA ASP A 14 0.72 -6.76 6.42
C ASP A 14 0.03 -6.68 5.06
N TYR A 15 0.75 -7.00 3.98
CA TYR A 15 0.21 -7.02 2.61
C TYR A 15 -0.95 -8.01 2.48
N GLY A 16 -0.98 -9.08 3.29
CA GLY A 16 -2.06 -10.07 3.28
C GLY A 16 -3.38 -9.60 3.86
N GLU A 17 -3.38 -8.55 4.69
CA GLU A 17 -4.58 -8.00 5.33
C GLU A 17 -5.22 -6.87 4.51
N ASP A 18 -4.56 -6.42 3.43
CA ASP A 18 -5.05 -5.37 2.57
C ASP A 18 -6.12 -5.93 1.59
N PRO A 19 -7.36 -5.41 1.62
CA PRO A 19 -8.44 -5.88 0.73
C PRO A 19 -8.16 -5.66 -0.76
N THR A 20 -7.06 -4.98 -1.10
CA THR A 20 -6.63 -4.68 -2.48
C THR A 20 -5.61 -5.66 -3.04
N VAL A 21 -5.16 -6.63 -2.25
CA VAL A 21 -4.10 -7.56 -2.65
C VAL A 21 -4.67 -8.86 -3.22
N ARG A 22 -4.10 -9.33 -4.34
CA ARG A 22 -4.40 -10.65 -4.88
C ARG A 22 -3.72 -11.72 -4.01
N GLY A 23 -4.50 -12.71 -3.57
CA GLY A 23 -3.95 -13.96 -3.05
C GLY A 23 -3.05 -14.65 -4.09
N GLU A 24 -2.09 -15.43 -3.61
CA GLU A 24 -1.05 -16.13 -4.40
C GLU A 24 -1.57 -16.80 -5.69
N PRO A 25 -0.73 -16.92 -6.74
CA PRO A 25 -1.12 -17.53 -8.01
C PRO A 25 -1.34 -19.03 -7.84
N GLY A 26 -2.59 -19.45 -7.57
CA GLY A 26 -2.89 -20.88 -7.39
C GLY A 26 -4.34 -21.34 -7.55
N VAL A 27 -5.34 -20.45 -7.66
CA VAL A 27 -6.75 -20.88 -7.77
C VAL A 27 -7.37 -20.38 -9.09
N GLN A 28 -7.33 -21.23 -10.11
CA GLN A 28 -8.17 -21.09 -11.30
C GLN A 28 -9.60 -21.52 -10.97
N ALA A 29 -10.56 -20.59 -11.04
CA ALA A 29 -11.98 -20.91 -11.10
C ALA A 29 -12.42 -20.94 -12.57
N GLY A 30 -13.02 -22.06 -12.99
CA GLY A 30 -13.45 -22.34 -14.36
C GLY A 30 -14.68 -21.54 -14.82
N ALA A 31 -14.65 -21.25 -16.13
CA ALA A 31 -15.71 -21.01 -17.11
C ALA A 31 -17.10 -20.47 -16.70
N GLY A 32 -17.45 -19.32 -17.30
CA GLY A 32 -18.75 -19.15 -17.97
C GLY A 32 -19.85 -18.36 -17.24
N GLY A 33 -19.68 -17.05 -17.08
CA GLY A 33 -20.74 -16.13 -16.62
C GLY A 33 -20.36 -14.66 -16.84
N PRO A 34 -21.31 -13.70 -16.82
CA PRO A 34 -21.04 -12.30 -17.12
C PRO A 34 -19.95 -11.78 -16.16
N ARG A 35 -18.95 -11.07 -16.72
CA ARG A 35 -17.72 -10.67 -16.04
C ARG A 35 -17.99 -9.65 -14.92
N GLY A 36 -18.48 -10.11 -13.77
CA GLY A 36 -18.34 -9.43 -12.49
C GLY A 36 -16.93 -9.61 -11.94
N ASP A 37 -16.44 -8.66 -11.14
CA ASP A 37 -15.16 -8.77 -10.45
C ASP A 37 -15.14 -10.06 -9.59
N PRO A 38 -14.18 -10.99 -9.79
CA PRO A 38 -14.04 -12.22 -8.99
C PRO A 38 -13.99 -11.96 -7.47
N ARG A 39 -13.62 -10.75 -7.03
CA ARG A 39 -13.50 -10.37 -5.62
C ARG A 39 -14.81 -9.92 -4.99
N ALA A 40 -15.73 -9.34 -5.75
CA ALA A 40 -17.08 -9.07 -5.26
C ALA A 40 -17.81 -10.40 -4.94
N LEU A 41 -17.49 -11.46 -5.67
CA LEU A 41 -17.94 -12.82 -5.39
C LEU A 41 -17.34 -13.38 -4.09
N SER A 42 -16.11 -13.02 -3.69
CA SER A 42 -15.47 -13.60 -2.50
C SER A 42 -16.07 -13.09 -1.19
N VAL A 43 -16.29 -11.78 -1.04
CA VAL A 43 -16.86 -11.21 0.21
C VAL A 43 -18.31 -11.67 0.41
N VAL A 44 -19.09 -11.77 -0.67
CA VAL A 44 -20.46 -12.31 -0.61
C VAL A 44 -20.45 -13.77 -0.17
N LEU A 45 -19.58 -14.61 -0.73
CA LEU A 45 -19.47 -16.02 -0.35
C LEU A 45 -19.02 -16.18 1.11
N VAL A 46 -18.02 -15.40 1.55
CA VAL A 46 -17.58 -15.37 2.95
C VAL A 46 -18.73 -14.96 3.87
N HIS A 47 -19.50 -13.94 3.50
CA HIS A 47 -20.67 -13.51 4.27
C HIS A 47 -21.75 -14.60 4.36
N LEU A 48 -22.08 -15.26 3.25
CA LEU A 48 -23.09 -16.32 3.23
C LEU A 48 -22.65 -17.51 4.09
N LEU A 49 -21.38 -17.91 4.02
CA LEU A 49 -20.82 -18.97 4.85
C LEU A 49 -20.79 -18.58 6.34
N ALA A 50 -20.35 -17.37 6.65
CA ALA A 50 -20.33 -16.87 8.02
C ALA A 50 -21.74 -16.85 8.60
N ARG A 51 -22.73 -16.40 7.82
CA ARG A 51 -24.15 -16.43 8.20
C ARG A 51 -24.67 -17.85 8.42
N SER A 52 -24.32 -18.83 7.60
CA SER A 52 -24.77 -20.22 7.81
C SER A 52 -24.22 -20.83 9.10
N HIS A 53 -23.14 -20.27 9.65
CA HIS A 53 -22.53 -20.68 10.92
C HIS A 53 -22.79 -19.71 12.08
N GLY A 54 -23.58 -18.65 11.89
CA GLY A 54 -23.82 -17.64 12.93
C GLY A 54 -22.57 -16.84 13.34
N VAL A 55 -21.59 -16.73 12.46
CA VAL A 55 -20.34 -16.00 12.65
C VAL A 55 -20.46 -14.58 12.09
N ARG A 56 -19.91 -13.59 12.79
CA ARG A 56 -19.84 -12.20 12.32
C ARG A 56 -18.62 -11.97 11.42
N VAL A 57 -18.77 -11.12 10.41
CA VAL A 57 -17.71 -10.73 9.47
C VAL A 57 -17.23 -9.31 9.79
N HIS A 58 -15.94 -9.17 10.05
CA HIS A 58 -15.26 -7.88 10.13
C HIS A 58 -14.41 -7.68 8.88
N LEU A 59 -14.46 -6.49 8.28
CA LEU A 59 -13.52 -6.08 7.25
C LEU A 59 -12.47 -5.15 7.87
N ASP A 60 -11.20 -5.55 7.82
CA ASP A 60 -10.12 -4.61 8.08
C ASP A 60 -10.00 -3.65 6.88
N GLY A 61 -10.47 -2.43 7.07
CA GLY A 61 -10.50 -1.40 6.05
C GLY A 61 -9.38 -0.39 6.21
N ALA A 62 -8.21 -0.82 6.72
CA ALA A 62 -7.01 0.01 6.78
C ALA A 62 -6.75 0.81 5.49
N ARG A 63 -7.08 0.23 4.32
CA ARG A 63 -7.02 0.87 3.01
C ARG A 63 -8.35 0.76 2.22
N LEU A 64 -9.49 0.76 2.92
CA LEU A 64 -10.82 0.70 2.29
C LEU A 64 -11.01 1.79 1.22
N MET A 65 -10.52 3.00 1.47
CA MET A 65 -10.62 4.09 0.49
C MET A 65 -9.79 3.84 -0.77
N ASN A 66 -8.61 3.19 -0.68
CA ASN A 66 -7.84 2.78 -1.86
C ASN A 66 -8.64 1.78 -2.69
N ALA A 67 -9.28 0.80 -2.04
CA ALA A 67 -10.12 -0.18 -2.72
C ALA A 67 -11.32 0.50 -3.42
N ALA A 68 -12.00 1.42 -2.74
CA ALA A 68 -13.12 2.18 -3.29
C ALA A 68 -12.74 2.96 -4.55
N VAL A 69 -11.60 3.67 -4.50
CA VAL A 69 -11.09 4.45 -5.63
C VAL A 69 -10.67 3.56 -6.81
N ALA A 70 -9.97 2.45 -6.55
CA ALA A 70 -9.54 1.53 -7.60
C ALA A 70 -10.70 0.80 -8.28
N LEU A 71 -11.75 0.48 -7.53
CA LEU A 71 -12.96 -0.16 -8.04
C LEU A 71 -13.96 0.83 -8.66
N GLY A 72 -13.81 2.14 -8.42
CA GLY A 72 -14.76 3.16 -8.85
C GLY A 72 -16.14 3.02 -8.19
N VAL A 73 -16.19 2.56 -6.93
CA VAL A 73 -17.44 2.36 -6.18
C VAL A 73 -17.40 3.08 -4.83
N PRO A 74 -18.55 3.49 -4.28
CA PRO A 74 -18.60 4.00 -2.91
C PRO A 74 -18.08 2.97 -1.90
N PRO A 75 -17.37 3.37 -0.83
CA PRO A 75 -16.91 2.45 0.23
C PRO A 75 -18.02 1.60 0.83
N ALA A 76 -19.24 2.16 0.91
CA ALA A 76 -20.43 1.46 1.37
C ALA A 76 -20.77 0.19 0.56
N ARG A 77 -20.44 0.15 -0.74
CA ARG A 77 -20.65 -1.03 -1.59
C ARG A 77 -19.69 -2.17 -1.25
N ILE A 78 -18.48 -1.86 -0.81
CA ILE A 78 -17.46 -2.86 -0.44
C ILE A 78 -17.83 -3.54 0.89
N VAL A 79 -18.36 -2.75 1.83
CA VAL A 79 -18.64 -3.21 3.21
C VAL A 79 -20.07 -3.72 3.39
N GLU A 80 -20.88 -3.75 2.34
CA GLU A 80 -22.32 -4.11 2.38
C GLU A 80 -22.57 -5.48 3.04
N HIS A 81 -21.62 -6.40 2.91
CA HIS A 81 -21.72 -7.77 3.42
C HIS A 81 -20.83 -8.02 4.64
N CYS A 82 -20.50 -6.95 5.39
CA CYS A 82 -19.72 -7.02 6.61
C CYS A 82 -20.55 -6.53 7.80
N ASP A 83 -20.43 -7.21 8.94
CA ASP A 83 -21.10 -6.80 10.19
C ASP A 83 -20.37 -5.65 10.88
N SER A 84 -19.08 -5.47 10.60
CA SER A 84 -18.29 -4.33 11.06
C SER A 84 -17.13 -4.04 10.13
N VAL A 85 -16.58 -2.84 10.22
CA VAL A 85 -15.45 -2.39 9.40
C VAL A 85 -14.53 -1.45 10.17
N SER A 86 -13.23 -1.53 9.95
CA SER A 86 -12.28 -0.49 10.37
C SER A 86 -11.98 0.47 9.20
N LEU A 87 -11.55 1.71 9.47
CA LEU A 87 -10.95 2.56 8.44
C LEU A 87 -9.82 3.39 9.06
N CYS A 88 -8.63 3.35 8.47
CA CYS A 88 -7.50 4.16 8.91
C CYS A 88 -7.49 5.54 8.24
N PHE A 89 -7.28 6.59 9.03
CA PHE A 89 -7.04 7.95 8.54
C PHE A 89 -5.56 8.27 8.38
N SER A 90 -4.69 7.57 9.12
CA SER A 90 -3.25 7.85 9.17
C SER A 90 -2.40 7.16 8.11
N LYS A 91 -3.02 6.76 7.00
CA LYS A 91 -2.37 6.13 5.84
C LYS A 91 -2.52 7.04 4.62
N GLY A 92 -3.09 6.55 3.52
CA GLY A 92 -3.29 7.33 2.30
C GLY A 92 -4.15 8.59 2.48
N LEU A 93 -4.99 8.64 3.52
CA LEU A 93 -5.79 9.84 3.86
C LEU A 93 -4.96 10.96 4.53
N GLY A 94 -3.75 10.66 5.00
CA GLY A 94 -2.79 11.67 5.48
C GLY A 94 -3.13 12.36 6.80
N ALA A 95 -4.06 11.84 7.60
CA ALA A 95 -4.23 12.33 8.97
C ALA A 95 -3.02 11.92 9.82
N PRO A 96 -2.63 12.70 10.83
CA PRO A 96 -1.47 12.35 11.66
C PRO A 96 -1.72 11.12 12.55
N VAL A 97 -2.97 10.92 12.98
CA VAL A 97 -3.39 9.83 13.87
C VAL A 97 -4.84 9.50 13.55
N GLY A 98 -5.20 8.22 13.68
CA GLY A 98 -6.58 7.81 13.89
C GLY A 98 -7.05 6.72 12.95
N ALA A 99 -8.02 5.98 13.47
CA ALA A 99 -8.86 5.06 12.72
C ALA A 99 -10.28 5.13 13.30
N LEU A 100 -11.25 4.69 12.51
CA LEU A 100 -12.62 4.46 12.97
C LEU A 100 -12.94 2.97 12.97
N VAL A 101 -13.96 2.62 13.73
CA VAL A 101 -14.68 1.34 13.58
C VAL A 101 -16.15 1.66 13.34
N GLY A 102 -16.76 0.99 12.37
CA GLY A 102 -18.16 1.11 11.99
C GLY A 102 -18.89 -0.23 12.14
N GLY A 103 -20.17 -0.17 12.46
CA GLY A 103 -21.03 -1.35 12.63
C GLY A 103 -22.37 -0.97 13.27
N PRO A 104 -23.22 -1.97 13.58
CA PRO A 104 -24.48 -1.81 14.30
C PRO A 104 -24.31 -1.09 15.64
N LYS A 105 -25.39 -0.47 16.13
CA LYS A 105 -25.37 0.37 17.34
C LYS A 105 -24.90 -0.39 18.58
N ASP A 106 -25.42 -1.58 18.80
CA ASP A 106 -25.05 -2.48 19.90
C ASP A 106 -23.55 -2.86 19.87
N PHE A 107 -23.03 -3.13 18.67
CA PHE A 107 -21.59 -3.35 18.45
C PHE A 107 -20.77 -2.10 18.80
N ILE A 108 -21.19 -0.91 18.35
CA ILE A 108 -20.48 0.34 18.64
C ILE A 108 -20.51 0.68 20.13
N GLU A 109 -21.61 0.41 20.83
CA GLU A 109 -21.68 0.59 22.28
C GLU A 109 -20.69 -0.31 23.02
N GLU A 110 -20.50 -1.55 22.58
CA GLU A 110 -19.49 -2.46 23.12
C GLU A 110 -18.07 -2.00 22.78
N ALA A 111 -17.81 -1.67 21.51
CA ALA A 111 -16.52 -1.15 21.06
C ALA A 111 -16.12 0.13 21.80
N TRP A 112 -17.08 1.00 22.11
CA TRP A 112 -16.84 2.23 22.88
C TRP A 112 -16.40 1.94 24.32
N ARG A 113 -17.02 0.94 24.98
CA ARG A 113 -16.58 0.47 26.32
C ARG A 113 -15.17 -0.11 26.27
N LEU A 114 -14.88 -0.97 25.29
CA LEU A 114 -13.56 -1.56 25.10
C LEU A 114 -12.50 -0.48 24.82
N ARG A 115 -12.79 0.49 23.96
CA ARG A 115 -11.92 1.64 23.70
C ARG A 115 -11.56 2.37 25.00
N LYS A 116 -12.51 2.51 25.93
CA LYS A 116 -12.23 3.14 27.22
C LYS A 116 -11.34 2.29 28.12
N ALA A 117 -11.55 0.97 28.15
CA ALA A 117 -10.75 0.03 28.91
C ALA A 117 -9.31 -0.06 28.40
N LEU A 118 -9.13 -0.04 27.08
CA LEU A 118 -7.82 -0.06 26.40
C LEU A 118 -7.09 1.30 26.40
N GLY A 119 -7.67 2.34 27.01
CA GLY A 119 -7.04 3.67 27.11
C GLY A 119 -7.23 4.59 25.91
N GLY A 120 -7.99 4.19 24.89
CA GLY A 120 -8.30 5.02 23.70
C GLY A 120 -9.30 6.15 23.93
N GLY A 121 -9.77 6.35 25.17
CA GLY A 121 -10.69 7.42 25.55
C GLY A 121 -9.99 8.78 25.70
N MET A 122 -9.57 9.37 24.58
CA MET A 122 -8.95 10.70 24.54
C MET A 122 -9.92 11.82 24.90
N ARG A 123 -9.38 12.96 25.35
CA ARG A 123 -10.15 14.17 25.67
C ARG A 123 -10.36 15.03 24.44
N GLN A 124 -9.56 16.07 24.21
CA GLN A 124 -9.72 17.02 23.11
C GLN A 124 -9.31 16.43 21.74
N ALA A 125 -9.85 15.27 21.38
CA ALA A 125 -9.58 14.54 20.14
C ALA A 125 -10.14 15.22 18.88
N GLY A 126 -10.93 16.29 19.04
CA GLY A 126 -11.49 17.07 17.92
C GLY A 126 -10.41 17.61 16.98
N VAL A 127 -9.21 17.93 17.48
CA VAL A 127 -8.08 18.36 16.64
C VAL A 127 -7.65 17.24 15.67
N LEU A 128 -7.59 16.00 16.15
CA LEU A 128 -7.24 14.83 15.32
C LEU A 128 -8.37 14.49 14.35
N ALA A 129 -9.62 14.57 14.81
CA ALA A 129 -10.79 14.34 13.97
C ALA A 129 -10.89 15.36 12.82
N ALA A 130 -10.53 16.63 13.06
CA ALA A 130 -10.49 17.65 12.01
C ALA A 130 -9.49 17.29 10.89
N ALA A 131 -8.31 16.78 11.23
CA ALA A 131 -7.34 16.33 10.24
C ALA A 131 -7.85 15.12 9.42
N ALA A 132 -8.58 14.21 10.06
CA ALA A 132 -9.24 13.09 9.36
C ALA A 132 -10.31 13.58 8.38
N LEU A 133 -11.11 14.58 8.75
CA LEU A 133 -12.12 15.17 7.86
C LEU A 133 -11.48 15.84 6.63
N VAL A 134 -10.36 16.54 6.81
CA VAL A 134 -9.59 17.10 5.68
C VAL A 134 -9.08 15.97 4.77
N GLY A 135 -8.53 14.90 5.34
CA GLY A 135 -8.06 13.74 4.57
C GLY A 135 -9.17 13.05 3.78
N LEU A 136 -10.39 12.98 4.34
CA LEU A 136 -11.55 12.41 3.66
C LEU A 136 -12.08 13.29 2.51
N ALA A 137 -12.02 14.61 2.67
CA ALA A 137 -12.57 15.54 1.67
C ALA A 137 -11.90 15.41 0.30
N ASP A 138 -10.58 15.19 0.28
CA ASP A 138 -9.78 15.10 -0.95
C ASP A 138 -9.36 13.66 -1.28
N ALA A 139 -9.94 12.66 -0.59
CA ALA A 139 -9.46 11.28 -0.62
C ALA A 139 -9.43 10.67 -2.02
N GLU A 140 -10.50 10.86 -2.79
CA GLU A 140 -10.63 10.26 -4.12
C GLU A 140 -9.54 10.75 -5.08
N GLU A 141 -9.39 12.07 -5.19
CA GLU A 141 -8.39 12.69 -6.07
C GLU A 141 -6.96 12.30 -5.65
N MET A 142 -6.66 12.36 -4.35
CA MET A 142 -5.32 12.09 -3.85
C MET A 142 -4.93 10.62 -4.00
N LEU A 143 -5.80 9.69 -3.64
CA LEU A 143 -5.54 8.26 -3.78
C LEU A 143 -5.45 7.85 -5.25
N GLN A 144 -6.23 8.47 -6.14
CA GLN A 144 -6.13 8.23 -7.57
C GLN A 144 -4.75 8.63 -8.11
N LYS A 145 -4.21 9.78 -7.68
CA LYS A 145 -2.84 10.20 -8.02
C LYS A 145 -1.80 9.20 -7.50
N ASP A 146 -1.96 8.70 -6.28
CA ASP A 146 -1.07 7.69 -5.71
C ASP A 146 -1.07 6.40 -6.56
N HIS A 147 -2.24 5.93 -6.99
CA HIS A 147 -2.37 4.75 -7.86
C HIS A 147 -1.72 4.97 -9.22
N GLN A 148 -1.92 6.14 -9.82
CA GLN A 148 -1.31 6.50 -11.11
C GLN A 148 0.22 6.55 -11.02
N ASN A 149 0.76 7.09 -9.93
CA ASN A 149 2.21 7.16 -9.72
C ASN A 149 2.81 5.77 -9.48
N ALA A 150 2.16 4.93 -8.65
CA ALA A 150 2.56 3.54 -8.46
C ALA A 150 2.56 2.77 -9.80
N GLN A 151 1.52 2.94 -10.61
CA GLN A 151 1.43 2.31 -11.92
C GLN A 151 2.50 2.80 -12.90
N ARG A 152 2.80 4.10 -12.88
CA ARG A 152 3.87 4.68 -13.70
C ARG A 152 5.23 4.10 -13.30
N PHE A 153 5.51 4.03 -12.00
CA PHE A 153 6.73 3.43 -11.50
C PHE A 153 6.85 1.97 -11.93
N ALA A 154 5.79 1.17 -11.77
CA ALA A 154 5.82 -0.24 -12.17
C ALA A 154 6.14 -0.42 -13.65
N LYS A 155 5.54 0.38 -14.54
CA LYS A 155 5.83 0.37 -15.97
C LYS A 155 7.28 0.79 -16.26
N GLY A 156 7.72 1.92 -15.69
CA GLY A 156 9.09 2.40 -15.89
C GLY A 156 10.14 1.41 -15.40
N LEU A 157 9.88 0.73 -14.27
CA LEU A 157 10.79 -0.29 -13.74
C LEU A 157 10.83 -1.54 -14.63
N GLN A 158 9.68 -1.96 -15.19
CA GLN A 158 9.63 -3.04 -16.17
C GLN A 158 10.44 -2.70 -17.44
N GLU A 159 10.37 -1.46 -17.92
CA GLU A 159 11.10 -0.98 -19.10
C GLU A 159 12.63 -0.99 -18.91
N LEU A 160 13.13 -0.91 -17.67
CA LEU A 160 14.57 -1.04 -17.38
C LEU A 160 15.12 -2.44 -17.70
N ALA A 161 14.25 -3.45 -17.89
CA ALA A 161 14.59 -4.82 -18.29
C ALA A 161 15.79 -5.38 -17.49
N SER A 162 15.72 -5.27 -16.16
CA SER A 162 16.79 -5.71 -15.28
C SER A 162 16.71 -7.21 -14.98
N PRO A 163 17.84 -7.95 -15.02
CA PRO A 163 17.85 -9.32 -14.52
C PRO A 163 17.75 -9.38 -12.98
N VAL A 164 17.96 -8.26 -12.30
CA VAL A 164 18.00 -8.16 -10.84
C VAL A 164 16.64 -7.83 -10.24
N CYS A 165 15.80 -7.10 -10.98
CA CYS A 165 14.50 -6.63 -10.48
C CYS A 165 13.43 -6.82 -11.53
N SER A 166 12.29 -7.38 -11.10
CA SER A 166 11.13 -7.55 -11.96
C SER A 166 9.85 -7.14 -11.24
N VAL A 167 8.92 -6.61 -12.00
CA VAL A 167 7.61 -6.17 -11.54
C VAL A 167 6.58 -6.52 -12.62
N ASP A 168 5.38 -6.88 -12.19
CA ASP A 168 4.21 -7.05 -13.05
C ASP A 168 3.29 -5.83 -12.89
N PRO A 169 3.26 -4.89 -13.86
CA PRO A 169 2.36 -3.74 -13.80
C PRO A 169 0.88 -4.11 -13.82
N THR A 170 0.50 -5.33 -14.21
CA THR A 170 -0.90 -5.77 -14.18
C THR A 170 -1.38 -6.19 -12.79
N ALA A 171 -0.43 -6.46 -11.88
CA ALA A 171 -0.70 -6.76 -10.48
C ALA A 171 -0.76 -5.50 -9.59
N VAL A 172 -0.43 -4.32 -10.13
CA VAL A 172 -0.47 -3.05 -9.42
C VAL A 172 -1.85 -2.42 -9.60
N GLU A 173 -2.71 -2.61 -8.59
CA GLU A 173 -4.10 -2.15 -8.63
C GLU A 173 -4.32 -0.85 -7.83
N THR A 174 -3.44 -0.56 -6.87
CA THR A 174 -3.55 0.61 -5.97
C THR A 174 -2.20 1.33 -5.83
N ASN A 175 -1.82 1.75 -4.62
CA ASN A 175 -0.64 2.56 -4.35
C ASN A 175 0.59 1.73 -3.95
N MET A 176 0.55 0.40 -4.07
CA MET A 176 1.66 -0.48 -3.73
C MET A 176 2.25 -1.14 -4.96
N VAL A 177 3.58 -1.21 -5.01
CA VAL A 177 4.32 -1.96 -6.02
C VAL A 177 5.22 -2.98 -5.33
N MET A 178 4.99 -4.25 -5.66
CA MET A 178 5.83 -5.37 -5.25
C MET A 178 6.90 -5.60 -6.31
N VAL A 179 8.15 -5.40 -5.94
CA VAL A 179 9.30 -5.63 -6.84
C VAL A 179 10.00 -6.91 -6.39
N ARG A 180 10.02 -7.90 -7.27
CA ARG A 180 10.80 -9.13 -7.06
C ARG A 180 12.28 -8.84 -7.31
N VAL A 181 13.13 -9.35 -6.43
CA VAL A 181 14.57 -9.13 -6.42
C VAL A 181 15.27 -10.47 -6.56
N ASP A 182 16.15 -10.57 -7.57
CA ASP A 182 16.94 -11.77 -7.87
C ASP A 182 18.45 -11.46 -7.78
N GLY A 183 19.23 -12.40 -7.24
CA GLY A 183 20.70 -12.31 -7.25
C GLY A 183 21.31 -11.36 -6.20
N LEU A 184 20.51 -10.73 -5.34
CA LEU A 184 20.97 -10.05 -4.12
C LEU A 184 19.88 -10.03 -3.03
N PRO A 185 20.27 -9.92 -1.75
CA PRO A 185 19.32 -9.70 -0.66
C PRO A 185 18.54 -8.37 -0.84
N PRO A 186 17.22 -8.36 -0.61
CA PRO A 186 16.39 -7.14 -0.64
C PRO A 186 16.94 -6.00 0.22
N GLU A 187 17.53 -6.29 1.39
CA GLU A 187 18.13 -5.29 2.29
C GLU A 187 19.34 -4.60 1.66
N GLU A 188 20.12 -5.31 0.85
CA GLU A 188 21.24 -4.75 0.10
C GLU A 188 20.73 -3.80 -0.99
N LEU A 189 19.66 -4.17 -1.71
CA LEU A 189 19.01 -3.28 -2.67
C LEU A 189 18.50 -2.00 -1.99
N CYS A 190 17.79 -2.14 -0.87
CA CYS A 190 17.31 -1.02 -0.06
C CYS A 190 18.46 -0.08 0.33
N ARG A 191 19.58 -0.61 0.84
CA ARG A 191 20.75 0.21 1.21
C ARG A 191 21.33 0.97 0.01
N ARG A 192 21.39 0.35 -1.17
CA ARG A 192 21.89 1.00 -2.40
C ARG A 192 20.96 2.10 -2.90
N LEU A 193 19.65 1.88 -2.81
CA LEU A 193 18.63 2.90 -3.13
C LEU A 193 18.66 4.08 -2.16
N GLN A 194 19.10 3.86 -0.92
CA GLN A 194 19.24 4.91 0.09
C GLN A 194 20.56 5.68 0.05
N ALA A 195 21.63 5.08 -0.48
CA ALA A 195 22.93 5.73 -0.59
C ALA A 195 22.88 6.86 -1.62
N VAL A 196 23.69 7.90 -1.46
CA VAL A 196 23.86 8.97 -2.46
C VAL A 196 25.34 9.08 -2.82
N SER A 197 25.65 9.35 -4.09
CA SER A 197 27.03 9.51 -4.55
C SER A 197 27.19 10.68 -5.53
N SER A 198 28.43 11.16 -5.66
CA SER A 198 28.80 12.15 -6.69
C SER A 198 28.56 11.63 -8.10
N ASP A 199 28.80 10.33 -8.33
CA ASP A 199 28.63 9.71 -9.64
C ASP A 199 27.16 9.66 -10.05
N GLU A 200 26.26 9.42 -9.10
CA GLU A 200 24.82 9.50 -9.33
C GLU A 200 24.43 10.92 -9.74
N ALA A 201 24.89 11.93 -9.00
CA ALA A 201 24.60 13.32 -9.32
C ALA A 201 25.15 13.72 -10.69
N ALA A 202 26.34 13.27 -11.06
CA ALA A 202 26.94 13.51 -12.37
C ALA A 202 26.15 12.86 -13.51
N GLN A 203 25.59 11.66 -13.30
CA GLN A 203 24.86 10.92 -14.34
C GLN A 203 23.39 11.31 -14.46
N THR A 204 22.75 11.67 -13.36
CA THR A 204 21.29 11.88 -13.30
C THR A 204 20.90 13.33 -13.01
N GLY A 205 21.89 14.21 -12.82
CA GLY A 205 21.72 15.62 -12.50
C GLY A 205 21.41 15.91 -11.03
N ARG A 206 21.10 14.89 -10.21
CA ARG A 206 20.93 15.01 -8.75
C ARG A 206 21.05 13.66 -8.07
N ALA A 207 21.54 13.62 -6.83
CA ALA A 207 21.48 12.40 -6.03
C ALA A 207 20.25 12.39 -5.13
N VAL A 208 19.51 11.27 -5.10
CA VAL A 208 18.29 11.11 -4.29
C VAL A 208 18.34 9.84 -3.45
N ARG A 209 17.65 9.87 -2.31
CA ARG A 209 17.43 8.70 -1.46
C ARG A 209 16.05 8.14 -1.75
N VAL A 210 15.99 6.87 -2.12
CA VAL A 210 14.73 6.14 -2.29
C VAL A 210 14.58 5.17 -1.12
N LEU A 211 13.51 5.35 -0.35
CA LEU A 211 13.16 4.48 0.76
C LEU A 211 12.14 3.44 0.29
N VAL A 212 12.47 2.17 0.43
CA VAL A 212 11.58 1.03 0.18
C VAL A 212 11.78 0.00 1.29
N PHE A 213 10.81 -0.89 1.46
CA PHE A 213 10.80 -1.86 2.55
C PHE A 213 11.12 -3.28 2.03
N PRO A 214 12.09 -4.02 2.63
CA PRO A 214 12.26 -5.44 2.32
C PRO A 214 11.05 -6.21 2.84
N TRP A 215 10.29 -6.85 1.94
CA TRP A 215 9.00 -7.47 2.27
C TRP A 215 9.12 -8.97 2.48
N THR A 216 9.80 -9.65 1.57
CA THR A 216 10.16 -11.08 1.71
C THR A 216 11.62 -11.26 1.37
N GLU A 217 12.15 -12.48 1.51
CA GLU A 217 13.51 -12.83 1.09
C GLU A 217 13.82 -12.52 -0.39
N ARG A 218 12.78 -12.31 -1.21
CA ARG A 218 12.90 -12.07 -2.66
C ARG A 218 12.10 -10.87 -3.14
N SER A 219 11.66 -9.98 -2.26
CA SER A 219 10.89 -8.81 -2.71
C SER A 219 11.10 -7.58 -1.84
N VAL A 220 10.98 -6.42 -2.47
CA VAL A 220 10.81 -5.13 -1.80
C VAL A 220 9.44 -4.56 -2.13
N ARG A 221 8.87 -3.83 -1.19
CA ARG A 221 7.61 -3.09 -1.34
C ARG A 221 7.90 -1.59 -1.40
N ALA A 222 7.35 -0.95 -2.43
CA ALA A 222 7.28 0.50 -2.55
C ALA A 222 5.82 0.94 -2.42
N VAL A 223 5.58 2.03 -1.70
CA VAL A 223 4.23 2.56 -1.42
C VAL A 223 4.19 4.04 -1.76
N TRP A 224 3.23 4.42 -2.58
CA TRP A 224 2.94 5.82 -2.92
C TRP A 224 1.92 6.39 -1.94
N HIS A 225 2.10 7.66 -1.61
CA HIS A 225 1.22 8.41 -0.74
C HIS A 225 1.33 9.89 -1.09
N ARG A 226 0.46 10.72 -0.49
CA ARG A 226 0.33 12.15 -0.78
C ARG A 226 1.62 13.00 -0.78
N ASP A 227 2.69 12.53 -0.14
CA ASP A 227 3.97 13.24 -0.06
C ASP A 227 5.00 12.72 -1.10
N VAL A 228 4.60 11.81 -1.97
CA VAL A 228 5.38 11.28 -3.10
C VAL A 228 4.74 11.76 -4.40
N SER A 229 5.31 12.81 -4.97
CA SER A 229 4.79 13.42 -6.19
C SER A 229 5.11 12.60 -7.45
N ALA A 230 4.50 12.99 -8.57
CA ALA A 230 4.88 12.47 -9.88
C ALA A 230 6.36 12.74 -10.19
N GLN A 231 6.91 13.90 -9.78
CA GLN A 231 8.33 14.19 -9.95
C GLN A 231 9.19 13.24 -9.11
N ASP A 232 8.82 12.96 -7.86
CA ASP A 232 9.55 12.02 -7.01
C ASP A 232 9.53 10.61 -7.57
N THR A 233 8.46 10.25 -8.28
CA THR A 233 8.35 8.97 -9.00
C THR A 233 9.38 8.86 -10.13
N GLU A 234 9.56 9.91 -10.94
CA GLU A 234 10.60 9.93 -11.98
C GLU A 234 12.01 9.89 -11.38
N LEU A 235 12.22 10.61 -10.27
CA LEU A 235 13.50 10.60 -9.56
C LEU A 235 13.81 9.21 -8.99
N ALA A 236 12.79 8.51 -8.47
CA ALA A 236 12.93 7.14 -8.02
C ALA A 236 13.32 6.22 -9.18
N LEU A 237 12.65 6.31 -10.34
CA LEU A 237 13.03 5.54 -11.52
C LEU A 237 14.48 5.80 -11.96
N GLY A 238 14.91 7.07 -11.97
CA GLY A 238 16.29 7.45 -12.25
C GLY A 238 17.29 6.82 -11.27
N LYS A 239 16.96 6.82 -9.98
CA LYS A 239 17.75 6.16 -8.93
C LYS A 239 17.86 4.65 -9.15
N TRP A 240 16.74 3.99 -9.43
CA TRP A 240 16.71 2.56 -9.71
C TRP A 240 17.56 2.22 -10.94
N ALA A 241 17.43 2.98 -12.03
CA ALA A 241 18.25 2.81 -13.23
C ALA A 241 19.75 2.93 -12.92
N PHE A 242 20.15 3.94 -12.14
CA PHE A 242 21.53 4.10 -11.70
C PHE A 242 22.03 2.90 -10.90
N VAL A 243 21.31 2.49 -9.85
CA VAL A 243 21.69 1.36 -8.99
C VAL A 243 21.80 0.07 -9.80
N LEU A 244 20.82 -0.22 -10.66
CA LEU A 244 20.81 -1.44 -11.47
C LEU A 244 21.97 -1.49 -12.48
N ARG A 245 22.35 -0.35 -13.07
CA ARG A 245 23.55 -0.28 -13.93
C ARG A 245 24.83 -0.57 -13.15
N THR A 246 24.99 0.00 -11.95
CA THR A 246 26.19 -0.23 -11.12
C THR A 246 26.31 -1.70 -10.67
N LEU A 247 25.18 -2.37 -10.44
CA LEU A 247 25.16 -3.80 -10.10
C LEU A 247 25.65 -4.68 -11.27
N ARG A 248 25.30 -4.35 -12.52
CA ARG A 248 25.80 -5.05 -13.71
C ARG A 248 27.32 -4.92 -13.85
N LEU A 249 27.83 -3.70 -13.77
CA LEU A 249 29.27 -3.42 -13.91
C LEU A 249 30.12 -4.11 -12.82
N GLY A 250 29.58 -4.29 -11.61
CA GLY A 250 30.27 -4.98 -10.52
C GLY A 250 30.30 -6.50 -10.64
N GLN A 251 29.45 -7.10 -11.48
CA GLN A 251 29.46 -8.55 -11.76
C GLN A 251 30.42 -8.89 -12.90
N ASP A 252 30.52 -8.06 -13.93
CA ASP A 252 31.43 -8.26 -15.06
C ASP A 252 32.93 -8.09 -14.70
N GLY A 253 33.23 -7.38 -13.60
CA GLY A 253 34.60 -7.18 -13.10
C GLY A 253 35.14 -8.30 -12.20
N ARG A 254 34.40 -9.40 -12.00
CA ARG A 254 34.80 -10.56 -11.17
C ARG A 254 35.10 -11.84 -11.98
N SER A 255 35.17 -11.74 -13.31
CA SER A 255 35.58 -12.84 -14.21
C SER A 255 37.08 -12.90 -14.42
#